data_AF-A0A8I6YYH0-F1
#
_entry.id   AF-A0A8I6YYH0-F1
#
_cell.length_a   1.000
_cell.length_b   1.000
_cell.length_c   1.000
_cell.angle_alpha   90.00
_cell.angle_beta   90.00
_cell.angle_gamma   90.00
#
_symmetry.space_group_name_H-M   'P 1'
#
loop_
_entity.id
_entity.type
_entity.pdbx_description
1 polymer ?
#
loop_
_entity_poly.entity_id
_entity_poly.type
_entity_poly.pdbx_seq_one_letter_code
_entity_poly.pdbx_strand_id
1 'polypeptide(L)'
;MVLRKSKESLKRSSEFLFSEVGLEPMYIAHRPIILCLSLEGRVRPRYYVVKFLKQSGLLGRDPSFYTAVMVTEKAFMEKFICPHKKAAPHLAQDYATACKRGDAD
;
A
#
# COMPACT_ATOMS: atom_id res chain seq x y z
N MET A 1 14.87 -6.80 -11.26
CA MET A 1 13.41 -6.91 -11.00
C MET A 1 12.64 -5.79 -11.70
N VAL A 2 13.00 -4.51 -11.52
CA VAL A 2 12.35 -3.38 -12.23
C VAL A 2 12.39 -3.54 -13.76
N LEU A 3 13.53 -3.96 -14.32
CA LEU A 3 13.69 -4.22 -15.76
C LEU A 3 12.76 -5.30 -16.32
N ARG A 4 12.08 -6.09 -15.46
CA ARG A 4 11.09 -7.09 -15.88
C ARG A 4 9.67 -6.53 -15.99
N LYS A 5 9.44 -5.27 -15.60
CA LYS A 5 8.15 -4.61 -15.71
C LYS A 5 8.02 -3.93 -17.07
N SER A 6 6.81 -3.92 -17.63
CA SER A 6 6.52 -3.12 -18.82
C SER A 6 6.64 -1.63 -18.50
N LYS A 7 6.95 -0.82 -19.53
CA LYS A 7 6.96 0.64 -19.42
C LYS A 7 5.63 1.18 -18.88
N GLU A 8 4.51 0.59 -19.32
CA GLU A 8 3.18 0.97 -18.85
C GLU A 8 2.97 0.66 -17.37
N SER A 9 3.35 -0.54 -16.91
CA SER A 9 3.25 -0.91 -15.50
C SER A 9 4.07 0.01 -14.60
N LEU A 10 5.29 0.35 -15.03
CA LEU A 10 6.15 1.31 -14.32
C LEU A 10 5.55 2.72 -14.31
N LYS A 11 4.97 3.17 -15.43
CA LYS A 11 4.31 4.48 -15.54
C LYS A 11 3.13 4.58 -14.57
N ARG A 12 2.18 3.62 -14.60
CA ARG A 12 1.02 3.59 -13.70
C ARG A 12 1.44 3.57 -12.23
N SER A 13 2.44 2.75 -11.90
CA SER A 13 2.97 2.67 -10.52
C SER A 13 3.62 3.98 -10.08
N SER A 14 4.43 4.60 -10.95
CA SER A 14 5.11 5.86 -10.65
C SER A 14 4.12 7.01 -10.50
N GLU A 15 3.12 7.11 -11.38
CA GLU A 15 2.06 8.12 -11.29
C GLU A 15 1.29 8.03 -9.97
N PHE A 16 0.92 6.82 -9.53
CA PHE A 16 0.30 6.64 -8.22
C PHE A 16 1.20 7.11 -7.08
N LEU A 17 2.48 6.70 -7.09
CA LEU A 17 3.42 7.03 -6.02
C LEU A 17 3.76 8.52 -5.95
N PHE A 18 3.81 9.22 -7.09
CA PHE A 18 4.05 10.66 -7.14
C PHE A 18 2.79 11.46 -6.82
N SER A 19 1.70 11.20 -7.55
CA SER A 19 0.53 12.07 -7.55
C SER A 19 -0.42 11.77 -6.39
N GLU A 20 -0.66 10.49 -6.07
CA GLU A 20 -1.60 10.13 -4.99
C GLU A 20 -0.90 9.97 -3.64
N VAL A 21 0.28 9.33 -3.61
CA VAL A 21 1.03 9.13 -2.37
C VAL A 21 1.86 10.35 -1.98
N GLY A 22 2.35 11.12 -2.97
CA GLY A 22 3.18 12.30 -2.72
C GLY A 22 4.65 11.98 -2.40
N LEU A 23 5.17 10.85 -2.87
CA LEU A 23 6.59 10.50 -2.66
C LEU A 23 7.48 11.30 -3.60
N GLU A 24 8.66 11.68 -3.12
CA GLU A 24 9.66 12.31 -3.98
C GLU A 24 10.32 11.29 -4.93
N PRO A 25 10.68 11.68 -6.16
CA PRO A 25 11.44 10.84 -7.09
C PRO A 25 12.68 10.20 -6.47
N MET A 26 13.44 10.96 -5.68
CA MET A 26 14.64 10.47 -5.01
C MET A 26 14.31 9.37 -3.98
N TYR A 27 13.20 9.50 -3.25
CA TYR A 27 12.75 8.49 -2.30
C TYR A 27 12.47 7.15 -2.98
N ILE A 28 11.86 7.18 -4.17
CA ILE A 28 11.57 5.98 -4.98
C ILE A 28 12.83 5.43 -5.63
N ALA A 29 13.71 6.29 -6.15
CA ALA A 29 14.97 5.88 -6.77
C ALA A 29 15.86 5.09 -5.80
N HIS A 30 15.87 5.45 -4.51
CA HIS A 30 16.57 4.69 -3.46
C HIS A 30 15.83 3.39 -3.05
N ARG A 31 14.56 3.22 -3.43
CA ARG A 31 13.71 2.07 -3.06
C ARG A 31 12.98 1.49 -4.27
N PRO A 32 13.70 1.09 -5.33
CA PRO A 32 13.10 0.70 -6.61
C PRO A 32 12.23 -0.55 -6.51
N ILE A 33 12.37 -1.34 -5.44
CA ILE A 33 11.55 -2.52 -5.19
C ILE A 33 10.06 -2.19 -5.05
N ILE A 34 9.70 -0.97 -4.61
CA ILE A 34 8.30 -0.54 -4.52
C ILE A 34 7.61 -0.63 -5.89
N LEU A 35 8.32 -0.28 -6.97
CA LEU A 35 7.83 -0.35 -8.36
C LEU A 35 7.65 -1.79 -8.86
N CYS A 36 8.21 -2.78 -8.15
CA CYS A 36 8.09 -4.18 -8.50
C CYS A 36 6.88 -4.86 -7.84
N LEU A 37 6.31 -4.26 -6.79
CA LEU A 37 5.14 -4.79 -6.08
C LEU A 37 3.88 -4.72 -6.95
N SER A 38 2.86 -5.53 -6.63
CA SER A 38 1.55 -5.38 -7.27
C SER A 38 0.93 -4.04 -6.86
N LEU A 39 0.68 -3.17 -7.83
CA LEU A 39 0.08 -1.86 -7.58
C LEU A 39 -1.32 -2.04 -6.98
N GLU A 40 -2.15 -2.84 -7.64
CA GLU A 40 -3.55 -3.06 -7.28
C GLU A 40 -3.72 -4.07 -6.13
N GLY A 41 -2.89 -5.12 -6.07
CA GLY A 41 -3.03 -6.18 -5.08
C GLY A 41 -2.30 -5.93 -3.76
N ARG A 42 -1.42 -4.92 -3.70
CA ARG A 42 -0.64 -4.64 -2.48
C ARG A 42 -0.45 -3.15 -2.21
N VAL A 43 0.04 -2.38 -3.17
CA VAL A 43 0.47 -1.00 -2.90
C VAL A 43 -0.74 -0.10 -2.59
N ARG A 44 -1.75 -0.06 -3.48
CA ARG A 44 -2.96 0.74 -3.28
C ARG A 44 -3.75 0.29 -2.05
N PRO A 45 -4.11 -1.00 -1.85
CA PRO A 45 -4.90 -1.42 -0.69
C PRO A 45 -4.24 -1.01 0.62
N ARG A 46 -2.93 -1.19 0.74
CA ARG A 46 -2.19 -0.86 1.96
C ARG A 46 -2.03 0.64 2.18
N TYR A 47 -1.82 1.42 1.13
CA TYR A 47 -1.83 2.87 1.22
C TYR A 47 -3.16 3.39 1.76
N TYR A 48 -4.28 2.91 1.19
CA TYR A 48 -5.60 3.38 1.59
C TYR A 48 -5.99 2.98 3.01
N VAL A 49 -5.60 1.78 3.47
CA VAL A 49 -5.75 1.38 4.88
C VAL A 49 -5.00 2.35 5.79
N VAL A 50 -3.71 2.62 5.53
CA VAL A 50 -2.91 3.52 6.37
C VAL A 50 -3.47 4.94 6.34
N LYS A 51 -3.88 5.44 5.17
CA LYS A 51 -4.51 6.74 5.00
C LYS A 51 -5.79 6.87 5.82
N PHE A 52 -6.70 5.88 5.72
CA PHE A 52 -7.94 5.83 6.48
C PHE A 52 -7.69 5.85 8.00
N LEU A 53 -6.78 5.00 8.49
CA LEU A 53 -6.46 4.91 9.91
C LEU A 53 -5.86 6.22 10.45
N LYS A 54 -4.97 6.85 9.66
CA LYS A 54 -4.39 8.15 9.99
C LYS A 54 -5.47 9.23 10.08
N GLN A 55 -6.36 9.31 9.10
CA GLN A 55 -7.46 10.28 9.08
C GLN A 55 -8.50 10.03 10.18
N SER A 56 -8.67 8.77 10.59
CA SER A 56 -9.61 8.38 11.66
C SER A 56 -9.01 8.49 13.07
N GLY A 57 -7.75 8.94 13.20
CA GLY A 57 -7.05 9.01 14.49
C GLY A 57 -6.79 7.65 15.15
N LEU A 58 -6.89 6.56 14.40
CA LEU A 58 -6.71 5.19 14.89
C LEU A 58 -5.25 4.75 14.87
N LEU A 59 -4.36 5.59 14.35
CA LEU A 59 -2.96 5.25 14.13
C LEU A 59 -2.08 5.90 15.21
N GLY A 60 -1.55 5.11 16.15
CA GLY A 60 -0.71 5.63 17.25
C GLY A 60 0.69 6.09 16.82
N ARG A 61 1.18 5.64 15.67
CA ARG A 61 2.42 6.10 15.03
C ARG A 61 2.25 6.10 13.53
N ASP A 62 2.83 7.08 12.85
CA ASP A 62 2.86 7.11 11.38
C ASP A 62 4.00 6.22 10.85
N PRO A 63 3.73 5.06 10.21
CA PRO A 63 4.77 4.28 9.57
C PRO A 63 5.23 4.97 8.29
N SER A 64 6.50 4.79 7.93
CA SER A 64 6.91 5.15 6.57
C SER A 64 6.10 4.36 5.55
N PHE A 65 5.81 4.98 4.40
CA PHE A 65 5.13 4.30 3.28
C PHE A 65 5.82 2.99 2.92
N TYR A 66 7.15 3.00 2.85
CA TYR A 66 7.93 1.80 2.53
C TYR A 66 7.67 0.67 3.53
N THR A 67 7.66 0.97 4.83
CA THR A 67 7.37 -0.03 5.87
C THR A 67 5.97 -0.62 5.68
N ALA A 68 4.95 0.20 5.41
CA ALA A 68 3.58 -0.27 5.24
C ALA A 68 3.44 -1.26 4.06
N VAL A 69 4.09 -0.97 2.92
CA VAL A 69 3.96 -1.82 1.72
C VAL A 69 4.88 -3.04 1.72
N MET A 70 5.98 -3.03 2.50
CA MET A 70 6.99 -4.10 2.48
C MET A 70 6.79 -5.20 3.53
N VAL A 71 6.04 -4.94 4.62
CA VAL A 71 5.79 -5.99 5.62
C VAL A 71 5.01 -7.17 5.02
N THR A 72 5.13 -8.35 5.63
CA THR A 72 4.34 -9.51 5.20
C THR A 72 2.84 -9.25 5.35
N GLU A 73 2.01 -9.99 4.63
CA GLU A 73 0.56 -9.87 4.72
C GLU A 73 0.05 -10.07 6.15
N LYS A 74 0.55 -11.11 6.81
CA LYS A 74 0.28 -11.39 8.23
C LYS A 74 0.64 -10.18 9.11
N ALA A 75 1.85 -9.65 8.97
CA ALA A 75 2.29 -8.52 9.77
C ALA A 75 1.51 -7.24 9.45
N PHE A 76 1.06 -7.05 8.21
CA PHE A 76 0.19 -5.93 7.85
C PHE A 76 -1.16 -6.03 8.56
N MET A 77 -1.81 -7.20 8.48
CA MET A 77 -3.08 -7.47 9.15
C MET A 77 -2.98 -7.27 10.66
N GLU A 78 -1.96 -7.83 11.30
CA GLU A 78 -1.75 -7.73 12.75
C GLU A 78 -1.51 -6.30 13.22
N LYS A 79 -0.81 -5.48 12.43
CA LYS A 79 -0.44 -4.11 12.82
C LYS A 79 -1.49 -3.06 12.47
N PHE A 80 -2.16 -3.20 11.32
CA PHE A 80 -2.99 -2.13 10.76
C PHE A 80 -4.47 -2.48 10.70
N ILE A 81 -4.88 -3.74 10.84
CA ILE A 81 -6.29 -4.12 10.64
C ILE A 81 -6.87 -4.71 11.92
N CYS A 82 -6.24 -5.75 12.46
CA CYS A 82 -6.70 -6.46 13.65
C CYS A 82 -6.94 -5.55 14.89
N PRO A 83 -6.10 -4.55 15.19
CA PRO A 83 -6.30 -3.68 16.34
C PRO A 83 -7.58 -2.82 16.26
N HIS A 84 -8.10 -2.60 15.05
CA HIS A 84 -9.19 -1.65 14.79
C HIS A 84 -10.52 -2.31 14.47
N LYS A 85 -10.66 -3.64 14.66
CA LYS A 85 -11.89 -4.39 14.33
C LYS A 85 -13.17 -3.83 14.98
N LYS A 86 -13.07 -3.23 16.17
CA LYS A 86 -14.23 -2.60 16.84
C LYS A 86 -14.56 -1.22 16.27
N ALA A 87 -13.53 -0.41 16.00
CA ALA A 87 -13.69 0.96 15.52
C ALA A 87 -13.98 1.06 14.01
N ALA A 88 -13.50 0.07 13.24
CA ALA A 88 -13.65 -0.01 11.79
C ALA A 88 -14.01 -1.46 11.40
N PRO A 89 -15.25 -1.91 11.64
CA PRO A 89 -15.65 -3.31 11.49
C PRO A 89 -15.53 -3.85 10.06
N HIS A 90 -15.67 -2.97 9.05
CA HIS A 90 -15.60 -3.36 7.63
C HIS A 90 -14.17 -3.32 7.05
N LEU A 91 -13.20 -2.73 7.75
CA LEU A 91 -11.85 -2.47 7.22
C LEU A 91 -11.15 -3.75 6.71
N ALA A 92 -11.29 -4.87 7.41
CA ALA A 92 -10.69 -6.13 7.01
C ALA A 92 -11.31 -6.69 5.72
N GLN A 93 -12.64 -6.57 5.57
CA GLN A 93 -13.37 -7.04 4.40
C GLN A 93 -13.08 -6.16 3.17
N ASP A 94 -13.07 -4.84 3.37
CA ASP A 94 -12.77 -3.87 2.31
C ASP A 94 -11.35 -4.06 1.79
N TYR A 95 -10.38 -4.22 2.71
CA TYR A 95 -9.00 -4.52 2.36
C TYR A 95 -8.86 -5.85 1.60
N ALA A 96 -9.48 -6.93 2.09
CA ALA A 96 -9.43 -8.22 1.41
C ALA A 96 -10.07 -8.17 0.00
N THR A 97 -11.14 -7.38 -0.17
CA THR A 97 -11.80 -7.17 -1.47
C THR A 97 -10.90 -6.37 -2.42
N ALA A 98 -10.22 -5.34 -1.90
CA ALA A 98 -9.28 -4.54 -2.68
C ALA A 98 -8.08 -5.37 -3.15
N CYS A 99 -7.51 -6.23 -2.28
CA CYS A 99 -6.37 -7.08 -2.65
C CYS A 99 -6.70 -8.04 -3.81
N LYS A 100 -7.90 -8.62 -3.84
CA LYS A 100 -8.33 -9.57 -4.89
C LYS A 100 -8.51 -8.93 -6.27
N ARG A 101 -8.77 -7.61 -6.34
CA ARG A 101 -8.90 -6.92 -7.63
C ARG A 101 -7.57 -6.84 -8.39
N GLY A 102 -6.45 -6.98 -7.70
CA GLY A 102 -5.11 -6.93 -8.30
C GLY A 102 -4.55 -8.25 -8.81
N ASP A 103 -5.31 -9.35 -8.75
CA ASP A 103 -4.93 -10.67 -9.29
C ASP A 103 -5.39 -10.87 -10.75
N ALA A 104 -6.01 -9.85 -11.36
CA ALA A 104 -6.55 -9.88 -12.73
C ALA A 104 -5.67 -9.17 -13.78
N ASP A 105 -4.47 -8.71 -13.40
CA ASP A 105 -3.48 -8.02 -14.27
C ASP A 105 -2.13 -8.76 -14.33
#